data_AF-A0A0T2L1T6-F1
#
_entry.id   AF-A0A0T2L1T6-F1
#
_cell.length_a   1.000
_cell.length_b   1.000
_cell.length_c   1.000
_cell.angle_alpha   90.00
_cell.angle_beta   90.00
_cell.angle_gamma   90.00
#
_symmetry.space_group_name_H-M   'P 1'
#
loop_
_entity.id
_entity.type
_entity.pdbx_description
1 polymer ?
#
loop_
_entity_poly.entity_id
_entity_poly.type
_entity_poly.pdbx_seq_one_letter_code
_entity_poly.pdbx_strand_id
1 'polypeptide(L)'
;MSDDQTQPMTPQTAPVEPPKSKGIGLAAIIWTGVGVVLLSFVASFLGASLARSMDEAEPVASVASTPTPSAEIDYEAALEEILPAGAAVRAGSGVPEAGKGYAGEVYIDISTSDVYVFRDSEWVLAGNIRQSAAANLTGATGEAGAAGAPGASGAPGASGAPGEAGTQLSLGVGAPESETCQSDGDVYIDTTLLQFYECTAGEWTLFGPTPTPTPEP
;
A
#
# COMPACT_ATOMS: atom_id res chain seq x y z
N MET A 1 90.55 -15.99 -9.15
CA MET A 1 90.14 -15.97 -10.56
C MET A 1 88.63 -15.92 -10.60
N SER A 2 88.10 -14.83 -11.12
CA SER A 2 86.68 -14.64 -11.41
C SER A 2 86.38 -15.33 -12.73
N ASP A 3 85.32 -16.14 -12.79
CA ASP A 3 84.70 -16.51 -14.05
C ASP A 3 83.18 -16.42 -13.90
N ASP A 4 82.69 -15.39 -14.55
CA ASP A 4 81.32 -14.98 -14.81
C ASP A 4 80.71 -15.91 -15.87
N GLN A 5 79.54 -16.49 -15.60
CA GLN A 5 78.76 -17.24 -16.59
C GLN A 5 77.33 -16.68 -16.64
N THR A 6 77.23 -15.70 -17.54
CA THR A 6 76.09 -15.23 -18.33
C THR A 6 74.91 -16.20 -18.51
N GLN A 7 73.71 -15.68 -18.22
CA GLN A 7 72.43 -16.25 -18.65
C GLN A 7 72.17 -15.98 -20.14
N PRO A 8 71.48 -16.88 -20.89
CA PRO A 8 71.03 -16.58 -22.25
C PRO A 8 69.75 -15.74 -22.24
N MET A 9 69.78 -14.60 -22.92
CA MET A 9 68.64 -13.73 -23.21
C MET A 9 67.81 -14.29 -24.38
N THR A 10 66.51 -14.49 -24.17
CA THR A 10 65.54 -14.73 -25.25
C THR A 10 65.11 -13.40 -25.92
N PRO A 11 64.82 -13.36 -27.23
CA PRO A 11 64.50 -12.13 -27.94
C PRO A 11 63.09 -11.63 -27.62
N GLN A 12 62.95 -10.35 -27.29
CA GLN A 12 61.68 -9.67 -27.11
C GLN A 12 61.06 -9.32 -28.47
N THR A 13 59.98 -10.00 -28.85
CA THR A 13 59.17 -9.63 -30.03
C THR A 13 58.29 -8.43 -29.68
N ALA A 14 58.44 -7.33 -30.42
CA ALA A 14 57.58 -6.15 -30.29
C ALA A 14 56.14 -6.48 -30.74
N PRO A 15 55.08 -5.94 -30.09
CA PRO A 15 53.71 -6.17 -30.51
C PRO A 15 53.39 -5.38 -31.78
N VAL A 16 52.85 -6.06 -32.80
CA VAL A 16 52.22 -5.44 -33.97
C VAL A 16 50.82 -4.94 -33.55
N GLU A 17 50.57 -3.64 -33.66
CA GLU A 17 49.27 -3.02 -33.32
C GLU A 17 48.25 -3.30 -34.45
N PRO A 18 47.04 -3.84 -34.15
CA PRO A 18 46.01 -4.07 -35.15
C PRO A 18 45.29 -2.75 -35.54
N PRO A 19 44.75 -2.64 -36.77
CA PRO A 19 44.10 -1.41 -37.22
C PRO A 19 42.80 -1.14 -36.44
N LYS A 20 42.68 0.06 -35.86
CA LYS A 20 41.47 0.52 -35.15
C LYS A 20 40.29 0.62 -36.11
N SER A 21 39.32 -0.29 -36.00
CA SER A 21 38.01 -0.13 -36.65
C SER A 21 37.23 0.98 -35.94
N LYS A 22 36.82 2.02 -36.67
CA LYS A 22 35.88 3.03 -36.16
C LYS A 22 34.51 2.38 -35.96
N GLY A 23 34.23 1.93 -34.74
CA GLY A 23 32.88 1.52 -34.34
C GLY A 23 31.92 2.70 -34.42
N ILE A 24 30.69 2.45 -34.88
CA ILE A 24 29.61 3.45 -34.90
C ILE A 24 29.35 3.88 -33.46
N GLY A 25 29.55 5.17 -33.17
CA GLY A 25 29.37 5.71 -31.83
C GLY A 25 27.94 5.49 -31.33
N LEU A 26 27.78 5.20 -30.04
CA LEU A 26 26.48 4.96 -29.39
C LEU A 26 25.45 6.08 -29.69
N ALA A 27 25.95 7.32 -29.85
CA ALA A 27 25.15 8.48 -30.25
C ALA A 27 24.52 8.34 -31.65
N ALA A 28 25.21 7.74 -32.62
CA ALA A 28 24.67 7.51 -33.96
C ALA A 28 23.54 6.47 -33.93
N ILE A 29 23.67 5.42 -33.10
CA ILE A 29 22.63 4.40 -32.92
C ILE A 29 21.38 5.02 -32.27
N ILE A 30 21.56 5.87 -31.25
CA ILE A 30 20.45 6.57 -30.61
C ILE A 30 19.74 7.49 -31.61
N TRP A 31 20.48 8.27 -32.40
CA TRP A 31 19.89 9.14 -33.41
C TRP A 31 19.13 8.38 -34.51
N THR A 32 19.65 7.23 -34.94
CA THR A 32 18.92 6.34 -35.86
C THR A 32 17.63 5.84 -35.23
N GLY A 33 17.65 5.41 -33.95
CA GLY A 33 16.46 4.97 -33.23
C GLY A 33 15.37 6.03 -33.14
N VAL A 34 15.75 7.27 -32.77
CA VAL A 34 14.80 8.40 -32.71
C VAL A 34 14.20 8.71 -34.09
N GLY A 35 15.02 8.67 -35.15
CA GLY A 35 14.55 8.86 -36.51
C GLY A 35 13.50 7.83 -36.95
N VAL A 36 13.68 6.56 -36.59
CA VAL A 36 12.74 5.48 -36.93
C VAL A 36 11.39 5.65 -36.20
N VAL A 37 11.41 6.07 -34.94
CA VAL A 37 10.17 6.32 -34.15
C VAL A 37 9.39 7.49 -34.74
N LEU A 38 10.06 8.60 -35.06
CA LEU A 38 9.40 9.77 -35.68
C LEU A 38 8.82 9.43 -37.05
N LEU A 39 9.55 8.67 -37.87
CA LEU A 39 9.07 8.25 -39.19
C LEU A 39 7.83 7.33 -39.10
N SER A 40 7.79 6.45 -38.09
CA SER A 40 6.63 5.58 -37.82
C SER A 40 5.40 6.39 -37.39
N PHE A 41 5.60 7.42 -36.56
CA PHE A 41 4.51 8.31 -36.12
C PHE A 41 3.94 9.12 -37.29
N VAL A 42 4.81 9.68 -38.15
CA VAL A 42 4.39 10.39 -39.37
C VAL A 42 3.64 9.46 -40.33
N ALA A 43 4.12 8.23 -40.54
CA ALA A 43 3.44 7.26 -41.41
C ALA A 43 2.03 6.90 -40.93
N SER A 44 1.82 6.80 -39.60
CA SER A 44 0.49 6.53 -39.04
C SER A 44 -0.51 7.68 -39.28
N PHE A 45 -0.03 8.92 -39.31
CA PHE A 45 -0.87 10.09 -39.58
C PHE A 45 -1.24 10.21 -41.08
N LEU A 46 -0.36 9.77 -41.99
CA LEU A 46 -0.68 9.70 -43.41
C LEU A 46 -1.71 8.60 -43.74
N GLY A 47 -1.71 7.49 -42.99
CA GLY A 47 -2.69 6.41 -43.18
C GLY A 47 -4.14 6.83 -42.90
N ALA A 48 -4.34 7.75 -41.95
CA ALA A 48 -5.66 8.24 -41.58
C ALA A 48 -6.24 9.29 -42.56
N SER A 49 -5.40 9.99 -43.34
CA SER A 49 -5.88 11.04 -44.25
C SER A 49 -6.29 10.53 -45.64
N LEU A 50 -5.68 9.44 -46.12
CA LEU A 50 -6.04 8.81 -47.41
C LEU A 50 -7.35 8.01 -47.35
N ALA A 51 -7.82 7.61 -46.17
CA ALA A 51 -9.07 6.88 -46.02
C ALA A 51 -10.32 7.77 -46.18
N ARG A 52 -10.17 9.11 -46.21
CA ARG A 52 -11.31 10.05 -46.24
C ARG A 52 -11.58 10.70 -47.60
N SER A 53 -10.77 10.45 -48.63
CA SER A 53 -10.89 11.11 -49.94
C SER A 53 -11.40 10.23 -51.08
N MET A 54 -11.93 9.03 -50.80
CA MET A 54 -12.41 8.07 -51.80
C MET A 54 -13.86 7.63 -51.53
N ASP A 55 -14.75 8.56 -51.20
CA ASP A 55 -16.20 8.31 -51.24
C ASP A 55 -16.91 9.51 -51.88
N GLU A 56 -16.56 9.77 -53.13
CA GLU A 56 -17.39 10.50 -54.08
C GLU A 56 -18.19 9.43 -54.84
N ALA A 57 -19.33 9.02 -54.30
CA ALA A 57 -20.29 8.15 -54.97
C ALA A 57 -21.49 8.98 -55.45
N GLU A 58 -21.76 8.89 -56.75
CA GLU A 58 -22.77 9.66 -57.50
C GLU A 58 -24.22 9.49 -56.98
N PRO A 59 -25.11 10.47 -57.23
CA PRO A 59 -26.49 10.40 -56.77
C PRO A 59 -27.33 9.44 -57.63
N VAL A 60 -27.46 8.18 -57.19
CA VAL A 60 -28.40 7.23 -57.78
C VAL A 60 -29.72 7.18 -57.01
N ALA A 61 -30.76 7.65 -57.70
CA ALA A 61 -32.19 7.37 -57.56
C ALA A 61 -32.73 7.03 -56.15
N SER A 62 -33.52 7.97 -55.64
CA SER A 62 -34.56 7.77 -54.62
C SER A 62 -35.46 6.59 -54.97
N VAL A 63 -35.24 5.45 -54.31
CA VAL A 63 -36.24 4.40 -54.21
C VAL A 63 -37.25 4.84 -53.16
N ALA A 64 -38.45 5.17 -53.63
CA ALA A 64 -39.60 5.42 -52.78
C ALA A 64 -39.90 4.16 -51.96
N SER A 65 -39.51 4.16 -50.68
CA SER A 65 -39.98 3.19 -49.71
C SER A 65 -41.49 3.33 -49.59
N THR A 66 -42.21 2.35 -50.11
CA THR A 66 -43.62 2.13 -49.75
C THR A 66 -43.65 1.98 -48.22
N PRO A 67 -44.47 2.72 -47.46
CA PRO A 67 -44.56 2.49 -46.04
C PRO A 67 -45.18 1.11 -45.83
N THR A 68 -44.33 0.12 -45.51
CA THR A 68 -44.75 -1.12 -44.84
C THR A 68 -45.59 -0.70 -43.64
N PRO A 69 -46.80 -1.25 -43.45
CA PRO A 69 -47.64 -0.88 -42.32
C PRO A 69 -46.80 -1.09 -41.06
N SER A 70 -46.64 -0.01 -40.29
CA SER A 70 -46.11 -0.06 -38.94
C SER A 70 -46.94 -1.11 -38.22
N ALA A 71 -46.36 -2.29 -38.00
CA ALA A 71 -46.90 -3.19 -37.01
C ALA A 71 -46.97 -2.34 -35.74
N GLU A 72 -48.18 -2.16 -35.20
CA GLU A 72 -48.33 -1.76 -33.81
C GLU A 72 -47.55 -2.83 -33.03
N ILE A 73 -46.31 -2.51 -32.69
CA ILE A 73 -45.58 -3.30 -31.72
C ILE A 73 -46.38 -3.11 -30.45
N ASP A 74 -47.02 -4.18 -30.00
CA ASP A 74 -47.59 -4.26 -28.67
C ASP A 74 -46.45 -4.05 -27.69
N TYR A 75 -46.27 -2.78 -27.29
CA TYR A 75 -45.17 -2.35 -26.43
C TYR A 75 -45.23 -3.09 -25.09
N GLU A 76 -46.41 -3.54 -24.65
CA GLU A 76 -46.58 -4.37 -23.45
C GLU A 76 -45.91 -5.74 -23.64
N ALA A 77 -46.21 -6.43 -24.76
CA ALA A 77 -45.63 -7.74 -25.08
C ALA A 77 -44.11 -7.66 -25.35
N ALA A 78 -43.65 -6.60 -26.01
CA ALA A 78 -42.23 -6.39 -26.27
C ALA A 78 -41.42 -6.10 -24.99
N LEU A 79 -42.01 -5.41 -24.00
CA LEU A 79 -41.37 -5.18 -22.71
C LEU A 79 -41.31 -6.45 -21.84
N GLU A 80 -42.33 -7.31 -21.91
CA GLU A 80 -42.31 -8.63 -21.25
C GLU A 80 -41.24 -9.59 -21.84
N GLU A 81 -40.94 -9.47 -23.14
CA GLU A 81 -39.89 -10.27 -23.80
C GLU A 81 -38.47 -9.75 -23.49
N ILE A 82 -38.29 -8.43 -23.37
CA ILE A 82 -36.98 -7.80 -23.12
C ILE A 82 -36.58 -7.87 -21.63
N LEU A 83 -37.55 -7.89 -20.71
CA LEU A 83 -37.31 -7.99 -19.27
C LEU A 83 -38.17 -9.13 -18.69
N PRO A 84 -37.64 -10.37 -18.60
CA PRO A 84 -38.41 -11.48 -18.02
C PRO A 84 -38.85 -11.12 -16.59
N ALA A 85 -40.01 -11.65 -16.17
CA ALA A 85 -40.53 -11.49 -14.83
C ALA A 85 -39.43 -11.75 -13.77
N GLY A 86 -39.10 -10.71 -13.00
CA GLY A 86 -38.03 -10.73 -11.99
C GLY A 86 -36.70 -10.10 -12.40
N ALA A 87 -36.60 -9.43 -13.55
CA ALA A 87 -35.39 -8.68 -13.93
C ALA A 87 -35.14 -7.42 -13.07
N ALA A 88 -36.15 -6.92 -12.37
CA ALA A 88 -36.04 -5.73 -11.52
C ALA A 88 -35.54 -6.07 -10.11
N VAL A 89 -34.52 -5.33 -9.66
CA VAL A 89 -34.05 -5.33 -8.27
C VAL A 89 -34.28 -3.94 -7.69
N ARG A 90 -34.97 -3.87 -6.55
CA ARG A 90 -35.19 -2.62 -5.80
C ARG A 90 -34.47 -2.66 -4.46
N ALA A 91 -34.15 -1.48 -3.94
CA ALA A 91 -33.55 -1.31 -2.64
C ALA A 91 -34.26 -0.20 -1.87
N GLY A 92 -34.45 -0.39 -0.57
CA GLY A 92 -35.05 0.61 0.32
C GLY A 92 -34.82 0.25 1.78
N SER A 93 -35.44 1.00 2.69
CA SER A 93 -35.31 0.78 4.12
C SER A 93 -36.62 0.24 4.68
N GLY A 94 -36.54 -0.86 5.44
CA GLY A 94 -37.70 -1.52 6.02
C GLY A 94 -38.32 -2.58 5.12
N VAL A 95 -39.35 -3.26 5.64
CA VAL A 95 -40.11 -4.29 4.91
C VAL A 95 -40.84 -3.65 3.72
N PRO A 96 -40.79 -4.26 2.52
CA PRO A 96 -41.46 -3.72 1.34
C PRO A 96 -42.98 -3.70 1.49
N GLU A 97 -43.63 -2.71 0.89
CA GLU A 97 -45.09 -2.57 0.94
C GLU A 97 -45.80 -3.73 0.23
N ALA A 98 -46.82 -4.29 0.89
CA ALA A 98 -47.61 -5.40 0.37
C ALA A 98 -48.33 -5.03 -0.93
N GLY A 99 -48.36 -5.95 -1.89
CA GLY A 99 -49.04 -5.78 -3.18
C GLY A 99 -48.40 -4.76 -4.13
N LYS A 100 -47.19 -4.27 -3.84
CA LYS A 100 -46.43 -3.32 -4.67
C LYS A 100 -45.19 -3.98 -5.28
N GLY A 101 -45.39 -5.05 -6.06
CA GLY A 101 -44.30 -5.77 -6.72
C GLY A 101 -44.78 -6.51 -7.96
N TYR A 102 -43.84 -6.90 -8.82
CA TYR A 102 -44.08 -7.79 -9.94
C TYR A 102 -43.53 -9.18 -9.66
N ALA A 103 -44.15 -10.22 -10.22
CA ALA A 103 -43.73 -11.59 -9.99
C ALA A 103 -42.23 -11.78 -10.30
N GLY A 104 -41.50 -12.37 -9.35
CA GLY A 104 -40.06 -12.61 -9.45
C GLY A 104 -39.18 -11.42 -9.06
N GLU A 105 -39.75 -10.25 -8.76
CA GLU A 105 -38.99 -9.08 -8.35
C GLU A 105 -38.23 -9.32 -7.03
N VAL A 106 -37.04 -8.73 -6.91
CA VAL A 106 -36.21 -8.81 -5.70
C VAL A 106 -36.16 -7.45 -5.03
N TYR A 107 -36.39 -7.41 -3.72
CA TYR A 107 -36.21 -6.22 -2.89
C TYR A 107 -35.16 -6.47 -1.82
N ILE A 108 -34.26 -5.51 -1.64
CA ILE A 108 -33.21 -5.54 -0.61
C ILE A 108 -33.49 -4.46 0.42
N ASP A 109 -33.74 -4.85 1.67
CA ASP A 109 -33.75 -3.92 2.80
C ASP A 109 -32.30 -3.56 3.14
N ILE A 110 -31.88 -2.34 2.85
CA ILE A 110 -30.50 -1.89 3.06
C ILE A 110 -30.14 -1.75 4.54
N SER A 111 -31.14 -1.62 5.42
CA SER A 111 -30.94 -1.42 6.85
C SER A 111 -30.64 -2.73 7.57
N THR A 112 -31.42 -3.77 7.29
CA THR A 112 -31.24 -5.11 7.88
C THR A 112 -30.41 -6.03 7.00
N SER A 113 -30.31 -5.73 5.70
CA SER A 113 -29.76 -6.60 4.66
C SER A 113 -30.59 -7.86 4.38
N ASP A 114 -31.89 -7.80 4.67
CA ASP A 114 -32.86 -8.80 4.25
C ASP A 114 -33.16 -8.69 2.76
N VAL A 115 -33.38 -9.84 2.13
CA VAL A 115 -33.74 -9.97 0.72
C VAL A 115 -35.12 -10.58 0.66
N TYR A 116 -36.02 -9.92 -0.06
CA TYR A 116 -37.38 -10.37 -0.30
C TYR A 116 -37.57 -10.68 -1.79
N VAL A 117 -38.37 -11.68 -2.10
CA VAL A 117 -38.75 -12.02 -3.48
C VAL A 117 -40.27 -11.95 -3.57
N PHE A 118 -40.78 -11.25 -4.59
CA PHE A 118 -42.21 -11.14 -4.79
C PHE A 118 -42.75 -12.38 -5.51
N ARG A 119 -43.61 -13.16 -4.84
CA ARG A 119 -44.24 -14.39 -5.34
C ARG A 119 -45.68 -14.43 -4.82
N ASP A 120 -46.59 -14.99 -5.61
CA ASP A 120 -47.99 -15.17 -5.20
C ASP A 120 -48.65 -13.88 -4.67
N SER A 121 -48.32 -12.74 -5.29
CA SER A 121 -48.78 -11.40 -4.92
C SER A 121 -48.33 -10.90 -3.54
N GLU A 122 -47.34 -11.55 -2.93
CA GLU A 122 -46.78 -11.20 -1.63
C GLU A 122 -45.24 -11.11 -1.66
N TRP A 123 -44.68 -10.30 -0.76
CA TRP A 123 -43.23 -10.26 -0.53
C TRP A 123 -42.84 -11.37 0.45
N VAL A 124 -42.08 -12.34 -0.01
CA VAL A 124 -41.58 -13.45 0.80
C VAL A 124 -40.12 -13.17 1.19
N LEU A 125 -39.80 -13.23 2.48
CA LEU A 125 -38.42 -13.13 2.96
C LEU A 125 -37.61 -14.34 2.46
N ALA A 126 -36.63 -14.08 1.58
CA ALA A 126 -35.76 -15.10 1.02
C ALA A 126 -34.51 -15.35 1.89
N GLY A 127 -34.08 -14.36 2.67
CA GLY A 127 -32.97 -14.49 3.61
C GLY A 127 -32.29 -13.17 3.92
N ASN A 128 -31.12 -13.24 4.56
CA ASN A 128 -30.32 -12.07 4.92
C ASN A 128 -28.89 -12.20 4.40
N ILE A 129 -28.40 -11.17 3.70
CA ILE A 129 -27.08 -11.16 3.06
C ILE A 129 -25.96 -11.23 4.09
N ARG A 130 -26.10 -10.51 5.22
CA ARG A 130 -25.07 -10.49 6.28
C ARG A 130 -24.98 -11.83 7.02
N GLN A 131 -26.11 -12.45 7.32
CA GLN A 131 -26.13 -13.77 7.96
C GLN A 131 -25.54 -14.84 7.04
N SER A 132 -25.89 -14.79 5.75
CA SER A 132 -25.34 -15.69 4.73
C SER A 132 -23.82 -15.50 4.59
N ALA A 133 -23.34 -14.27 4.63
CA ALA A 133 -21.90 -13.97 4.65
C ALA A 133 -21.23 -14.49 5.93
N ALA A 134 -21.83 -14.27 7.10
CA ALA A 134 -21.29 -14.74 8.38
C ALA A 134 -21.16 -16.27 8.43
N ALA A 135 -22.15 -17.01 7.94
CA ALA A 135 -22.11 -18.47 7.85
C ALA A 135 -20.98 -18.97 6.92
N ASN A 136 -20.65 -18.22 5.86
CA ASN A 136 -19.56 -18.56 4.94
C ASN A 136 -18.18 -18.06 5.40
N LEU A 137 -18.12 -17.12 6.35
CA LEU A 137 -16.87 -16.66 6.97
C LEU A 137 -16.40 -17.60 8.08
N THR A 138 -17.29 -18.41 8.64
CA THR A 138 -16.95 -19.48 9.56
C THR A 138 -16.67 -20.77 8.80
N GLY A 139 -15.56 -20.81 8.06
CA GLY A 139 -14.95 -22.09 7.71
C GLY A 139 -14.65 -22.86 9.00
N ALA A 140 -14.73 -24.19 8.99
CA ALA A 140 -14.28 -24.98 10.13
C ALA A 140 -12.85 -24.52 10.48
N THR A 141 -12.62 -24.14 11.75
CA THR A 141 -11.27 -23.93 12.25
C THR A 141 -10.46 -25.16 11.86
N GLY A 142 -9.43 -24.96 11.03
CA GLY A 142 -8.58 -26.05 10.59
C GLY A 142 -8.11 -26.84 11.80
N GLU A 143 -8.02 -28.17 11.67
CA GLU A 143 -7.48 -29.01 12.74
C GLU A 143 -6.15 -28.42 13.20
N ALA A 144 -5.98 -28.32 14.52
CA ALA A 144 -4.71 -27.87 15.08
C ALA A 144 -3.61 -28.74 14.48
N GLY A 145 -2.65 -28.11 13.79
CA GLY A 145 -1.53 -28.84 13.20
C GLY A 145 -0.88 -29.72 14.26
N ALA A 146 -0.50 -30.94 13.88
CA ALA A 146 0.20 -31.84 14.78
C ALA A 146 1.35 -31.08 15.46
N ALA A 147 1.43 -31.19 16.80
CA ALA A 147 2.54 -30.60 17.53
C ALA A 147 3.84 -31.07 16.89
N GLY A 148 4.66 -30.14 16.43
CA GLY A 148 5.98 -30.46 15.90
C GLY A 148 6.72 -31.31 16.93
N ALA A 149 7.45 -32.33 16.48
CA ALA A 149 8.32 -33.07 17.38
C ALA A 149 9.15 -32.05 18.18
N PRO A 150 9.28 -32.18 19.52
CA PRO A 150 10.12 -31.29 20.28
C PRO A 150 11.49 -31.24 19.62
N GLY A 151 11.87 -30.07 19.10
CA GLY A 151 13.24 -29.84 18.71
C GLY A 151 14.12 -30.15 19.92
N ALA A 152 15.29 -30.76 19.71
CA ALA A 152 16.25 -30.92 20.78
C ALA A 152 16.39 -29.56 21.48
N SER A 153 16.14 -29.50 22.79
CA SER A 153 16.22 -28.25 23.53
C SER A 153 17.61 -27.66 23.31
N GLY A 154 17.67 -26.50 22.65
CA GLY A 154 18.88 -25.71 22.63
C GLY A 154 19.30 -25.42 24.07
N ALA A 155 20.60 -25.40 24.34
CA ALA A 155 21.09 -25.00 25.65
C ALA A 155 20.44 -23.66 26.03
N PRO A 156 19.97 -23.48 27.28
CA PRO A 156 19.46 -22.20 27.73
C PRO A 156 20.48 -21.10 27.42
N GLY A 157 20.02 -20.00 26.80
CA GLY A 157 20.86 -18.83 26.60
C GLY A 157 21.41 -18.34 27.95
N ALA A 158 22.63 -17.81 27.97
CA ALA A 158 23.18 -17.20 29.17
C ALA A 158 22.22 -16.09 29.66
N SER A 159 22.01 -16.00 30.97
CA SER A 159 21.28 -14.87 31.56
C SER A 159 21.93 -13.56 31.13
N GLY A 160 21.11 -12.58 30.74
CA GLY A 160 21.59 -11.22 30.49
C GLY A 160 22.28 -10.65 31.72
N ALA A 161 23.27 -9.79 31.51
CA ALA A 161 23.87 -9.05 32.61
C ALA A 161 22.80 -8.22 33.34
N PRO A 162 22.90 -8.03 34.66
CA PRO A 162 22.07 -7.06 35.38
C PRO A 162 22.13 -5.68 34.69
N GLY A 163 21.01 -4.96 34.68
CA GLY A 163 20.99 -3.56 34.25
C GLY A 163 21.85 -2.70 35.18
N GLU A 164 22.35 -1.58 34.66
CA GLU A 164 23.05 -0.58 35.48
C GLU A 164 22.12 -0.02 36.56
N ALA A 165 22.70 0.41 37.69
CA ALA A 165 21.94 1.07 38.74
C ALA A 165 21.38 2.41 38.21
N GLY A 166 20.11 2.70 38.50
CA GLY A 166 19.50 3.98 38.15
C GLY A 166 19.98 5.11 39.05
N THR A 167 19.74 6.35 38.63
CA THR A 167 19.99 7.54 39.44
C THR A 167 19.08 7.60 40.66
N GLN A 168 19.58 8.16 41.76
CA GLN A 168 18.88 8.27 43.04
C GLN A 168 18.44 9.71 43.32
N LEU A 169 17.36 9.84 44.10
CA LEU A 169 16.89 11.12 44.63
C LEU A 169 16.99 11.12 46.16
N SER A 170 17.74 12.07 46.71
CA SER A 170 17.96 12.22 48.15
C SER A 170 17.41 13.55 48.67
N LEU A 171 16.97 13.57 49.93
CA LEU A 171 16.45 14.77 50.60
C LEU A 171 17.29 15.06 51.84
N GLY A 172 17.52 16.34 52.14
CA GLY A 172 18.13 16.73 53.40
C GLY A 172 17.95 18.21 53.73
N VAL A 173 18.71 18.66 54.71
CA VAL A 173 18.67 20.02 55.27
C VAL A 173 20.02 20.67 55.00
N GLY A 174 20.02 21.78 54.26
CA GLY A 174 21.25 22.43 53.82
C GLY A 174 21.88 21.77 52.59
N ALA A 175 22.98 22.36 52.11
CA ALA A 175 23.75 21.85 50.98
C ALA A 175 24.36 20.46 51.30
N PRO A 176 24.39 19.54 50.32
CA PRO A 176 24.93 18.20 50.54
C PRO A 176 26.45 18.23 50.69
N GLU A 177 26.99 17.29 51.49
CA GLU A 177 28.44 17.10 51.61
C GLU A 177 29.01 16.47 50.32
N SER A 178 30.16 16.92 49.83
CA SER A 178 30.77 16.43 48.58
C SER A 178 30.91 14.92 48.52
N GLU A 179 31.31 14.31 49.64
CA GLU A 179 31.52 12.85 49.78
C GLU A 179 30.24 12.00 49.61
N THR A 180 29.06 12.64 49.59
CA THR A 180 27.78 11.97 49.36
C THR A 180 27.41 11.85 47.87
N CYS A 181 28.16 12.51 46.98
CA CYS A 181 28.01 12.37 45.52
C CYS A 181 28.76 11.11 45.06
N GLN A 182 28.04 9.98 44.99
CA GLN A 182 28.62 8.68 44.64
C GLN A 182 28.31 8.22 43.22
N SER A 183 27.24 8.72 42.61
CA SER A 183 26.79 8.31 41.28
C SER A 183 26.35 9.52 40.47
N ASP A 184 26.94 9.67 39.28
CA ASP A 184 26.62 10.76 38.38
C ASP A 184 25.13 10.71 37.99
N GLY A 185 24.48 11.88 38.04
CA GLY A 185 23.05 12.05 37.81
C GLY A 185 22.17 11.85 39.03
N ASP A 186 22.73 11.53 40.21
CA ASP A 186 21.98 11.59 41.46
C ASP A 186 21.55 13.03 41.75
N VAL A 187 20.35 13.19 42.32
CA VAL A 187 19.77 14.48 42.66
C VAL A 187 19.60 14.60 44.17
N TYR A 188 19.99 15.73 44.74
CA TYR A 188 19.75 16.07 46.14
C TYR A 188 18.88 17.32 46.26
N ILE A 189 17.87 17.28 47.13
CA ILE A 189 16.98 18.40 47.42
C ILE A 189 17.24 18.90 48.84
N ASP A 190 17.69 20.14 48.97
CA ASP A 190 17.68 20.86 50.24
C ASP A 190 16.24 21.33 50.52
N THR A 191 15.61 20.69 51.49
CA THR A 191 14.23 20.96 51.88
C THR A 191 14.05 22.26 52.66
N THR A 192 15.13 22.88 53.13
CA THR A 192 15.09 24.15 53.88
C THR A 192 15.08 25.33 52.94
N LEU A 193 15.98 25.34 51.95
CA LEU A 193 16.10 26.42 50.97
C LEU A 193 15.40 26.12 49.64
N LEU A 194 14.83 24.93 49.49
CA LEU A 194 14.23 24.42 48.25
C LEU A 194 15.21 24.49 47.06
N GLN A 195 16.46 24.11 47.32
CA GLN A 195 17.54 24.08 46.35
C GLN A 195 17.77 22.67 45.81
N PHE A 196 18.19 22.57 44.56
CA PHE A 196 18.38 21.32 43.84
C PHE A 196 19.84 21.19 43.42
N TYR A 197 20.45 20.05 43.74
CA TYR A 197 21.84 19.73 43.45
C TYR A 197 21.89 18.47 42.57
N GLU A 198 22.74 18.45 41.56
CA GLU A 198 23.02 17.29 40.71
C GLU A 198 24.47 16.83 40.92
N CYS A 199 24.65 15.54 41.15
CA CYS A 199 25.95 14.90 41.30
C CYS A 199 26.58 14.71 39.92
N THR A 200 27.77 15.28 39.71
CA THR A 200 28.52 15.12 38.47
C THR A 200 30.01 15.02 38.79
N ALA A 201 30.64 13.93 38.35
CA ALA A 201 32.05 13.63 38.56
C ALA A 201 32.49 13.65 40.04
N GLY A 202 31.60 13.26 40.96
CA GLY A 202 31.89 13.24 42.40
C GLY A 202 31.70 14.60 43.10
N GLU A 203 31.18 15.62 42.41
CA GLU A 203 30.85 16.92 43.00
C GLU A 203 29.36 17.26 42.85
N TRP A 204 28.80 17.93 43.87
CA TRP A 204 27.43 18.44 43.82
C TRP A 204 27.38 19.82 43.14
N THR A 205 26.61 19.91 42.06
CA THR A 205 26.39 21.15 41.32
C THR A 205 24.99 21.70 41.62
N LEU A 206 24.90 22.95 42.07
CA LEU A 206 23.61 23.61 42.31
C LEU A 206 22.97 24.02 40.97
N PHE A 207 21.76 23.54 40.69
CA PHE A 207 20.98 23.92 39.51
C PHE A 207 19.59 24.50 39.85
N GLY A 208 19.27 24.62 41.15
CA GLY A 208 18.04 25.19 41.66
C GLY A 208 17.97 26.73 41.68
N PRO A 209 16.84 27.31 42.11
CA PRO A 209 16.67 28.76 42.19
C PRO A 209 17.72 29.38 43.12
N THR A 210 18.33 30.50 42.69
CA THR A 210 19.26 31.26 43.54
C THR A 210 18.52 31.79 44.77
N PRO A 211 19.08 31.67 45.98
CA PRO A 211 18.42 32.16 47.18
C PRO A 211 18.18 33.67 47.06
N THR A 212 16.94 34.11 47.20
CA THR A 212 16.61 35.54 47.28
C THR A 212 17.31 36.10 48.52
N PRO A 213 18.13 37.17 48.41
CA PRO A 213 18.73 37.77 49.59
C PRO A 213 17.61 38.29 50.51
N THR A 214 17.61 37.83 51.76
CA THR A 214 16.73 38.37 52.81
C THR A 214 17.03 39.85 52.97
N PRO A 215 16.05 40.77 52.87
CA PRO A 215 16.31 42.18 53.14
C PRO A 215 16.74 42.33 54.61
N GLU A 216 17.90 42.95 54.82
CA GLU A 216 18.40 43.32 56.15
C GLU A 216 17.42 44.33 56.78
N PRO A 217 17.07 44.20 58.08
CA PRO A 217 16.07 45.04 58.74
C PRO A 217 16.48 46.51 58.88
#